data_AF-A0A7J4ZWK0-F1
#
_entry.id   AF-A0A7J4ZWK0-F1
#
_cell.length_a   1.000
_cell.length_b   1.000
_cell.length_c   1.000
_cell.angle_alpha   90.00
_cell.angle_beta   90.00
_cell.angle_gamma   90.00
#
_symmetry.space_group_name_H-M   'P 1'
#
loop_
_entity.id
_entity.type
_entity.pdbx_description
1 polymer ?
#
loop_
_entity_poly.entity_id
_entity_poly.type
_entity_poly.pdbx_seq_one_letter_code
_entity_poly.pdbx_strand_id
1 'polypeptide(L)'
;MLVDNGVNGDSRVQKAARSAADAGWEVVLLGRTSAGREQSWHLGDAEVRLLPMPEPLAKRRHEFRRGWLRWPLAYPPTGIAAHRSQAMKAWRADLTFRRAALTVAARAGGAGRPSPLRWHALRAEELVAGATRRWVSFRHWQLTRSRRDRKKLDGPLDRAYTRFWQAVQGDGAWRRLEPGLWDYELAYGPTVDELRPDLIHANDFRMLGVAARAKLRAAAKGRRVAVVWDAHEYLPGVQAWRDNVRWLPGNMAHEREFVPYADAATTVSSGLADLLQQEHGLAERPEVVLNAPSLAELPGPGDEPAPDIRQLCGIGPDVPLLVYSGVAAARRGLDVMVEALPQLPGAHAAFVVNKPDSAYVKGLVVRAGELGVAERVHVLSYVPHHQVVPFLSGASVGVIP
;
A
#
# COMPACT_ATOMS: atom_id res chain seq x y z
N MET A 1 17.91 -4.31 11.99
CA MET A 1 16.56 -4.82 11.69
C MET A 1 16.17 -4.47 10.26
N LEU A 2 15.39 -5.30 9.57
CA LEU A 2 14.96 -5.08 8.17
C LEU A 2 13.44 -5.04 8.09
N VAL A 3 12.87 -4.06 7.37
CA VAL A 3 11.43 -3.97 7.07
C VAL A 3 11.18 -3.64 5.61
N ASP A 4 10.07 -4.11 5.04
CA ASP A 4 9.71 -3.93 3.63
C ASP A 4 8.93 -2.63 3.33
N ASN A 5 8.85 -1.71 4.28
CA ASN A 5 8.06 -0.48 4.18
C ASN A 5 8.87 0.76 4.63
N GLY A 6 8.20 1.91 4.71
CA GLY A 6 8.84 3.19 5.05
C GLY A 6 9.01 3.45 6.55
N VAL A 7 8.80 2.44 7.42
CA VAL A 7 8.80 2.49 8.89
C VAL A 7 7.67 3.34 9.48
N ASN A 8 7.42 4.54 8.93
CA ASN A 8 6.34 5.42 9.34
C ASN A 8 4.97 4.74 9.17
N GLY A 9 4.23 4.64 10.27
CA GLY A 9 2.95 3.95 10.35
C GLY A 9 3.02 2.47 10.74
N ASP A 10 4.23 1.87 10.76
CA ASP A 10 4.44 0.50 11.25
C ASP A 10 4.79 0.50 12.74
N SER A 11 3.73 0.46 13.57
CA SER A 11 3.89 0.56 15.02
C SER A 11 4.61 -0.64 15.63
N ARG A 12 4.48 -1.85 15.05
CA ARG A 12 5.16 -3.05 15.58
C ARG A 12 6.66 -2.91 15.41
N VAL A 13 7.11 -2.58 14.20
CA VAL A 13 8.54 -2.46 13.89
C VAL A 13 9.18 -1.34 14.68
N GLN A 14 8.49 -0.19 14.81
CA GLN A 14 8.95 0.92 15.64
C GLN A 14 9.11 0.51 17.11
N LYS A 15 8.10 -0.13 17.70
CA LYS A 15 8.18 -0.61 19.09
C LYS A 15 9.27 -1.66 19.28
N ALA A 16 9.40 -2.62 18.36
CA ALA A 16 10.43 -3.65 18.43
C ALA A 16 11.84 -3.04 18.37
N ALA A 17 12.08 -2.08 17.47
CA ALA A 17 13.35 -1.37 17.36
C ALA A 17 13.69 -0.60 18.64
N ARG A 18 12.71 0.15 19.17
CA ARG A 18 12.89 0.89 20.43
C ARG A 18 13.14 -0.04 21.62
N SER A 19 12.34 -1.10 21.77
CA SER A 19 12.52 -2.06 22.87
C SER A 19 13.88 -2.75 22.81
N ALA A 20 14.40 -3.05 21.62
CA ALA A 20 15.75 -3.61 21.47
C ALA A 20 16.83 -2.59 21.85
N ALA A 21 16.68 -1.33 21.44
CA ALA A 21 17.60 -0.25 21.81
C ALA A 21 17.58 0.04 23.31
N ASP A 22 16.39 0.11 23.93
CA ASP A 22 16.19 0.28 25.37
C ASP A 22 16.80 -0.90 26.17
N ALA A 23 16.90 -2.09 25.56
CA ALA A 23 17.58 -3.26 26.11
C ALA A 23 19.12 -3.25 25.91
N GLY A 24 19.69 -2.16 25.37
CA GLY A 24 21.12 -1.96 25.21
C GLY A 24 21.72 -2.44 23.89
N TRP A 25 20.89 -2.81 22.89
CA TRP A 25 21.38 -3.16 21.56
C TRP A 25 21.64 -1.92 20.71
N GLU A 26 22.71 -1.93 19.92
CA GLU A 26 22.85 -0.99 18.81
C GLU A 26 21.88 -1.39 17.69
N VAL A 27 20.85 -0.56 17.47
CA VAL A 27 19.77 -0.89 16.52
C VAL A 27 19.83 0.05 15.33
N VAL A 28 20.12 -0.53 14.15
CA VAL A 28 19.90 0.12 12.85
C VAL A 28 18.70 -0.53 12.17
N LEU A 29 17.61 0.21 12.00
CA LEU A 29 16.39 -0.20 11.33
C LEU A 29 16.40 0.26 9.86
N LEU A 30 16.55 -0.70 8.94
CA LEU A 30 16.52 -0.46 7.51
C LEU A 30 15.11 -0.61 6.95
N GLY A 31 14.59 0.44 6.34
CA GLY A 31 13.35 0.45 5.56
C GLY A 31 13.59 0.91 4.12
N ARG A 32 12.53 1.14 3.36
CA ARG A 32 12.61 1.63 1.97
C ARG A 32 11.91 2.96 1.76
N THR A 33 12.40 3.72 0.80
CA THR A 33 11.75 4.94 0.31
C THR A 33 11.63 4.93 -1.22
N SER A 34 10.52 5.50 -1.70
CA SER A 34 10.32 5.79 -3.13
C SER A 34 10.90 7.15 -3.54
N ALA A 35 11.22 8.01 -2.56
CA ALA A 35 12.01 9.19 -2.83
C ALA A 35 13.41 8.71 -3.19
N GLY A 36 13.96 9.09 -4.33
CA GLY A 36 15.26 8.58 -4.82
C GLY A 36 16.48 8.98 -3.99
N ARG A 37 16.30 9.38 -2.73
CA ARG A 37 17.33 9.79 -1.77
C ARG A 37 17.09 9.09 -0.45
N GLU A 38 18.18 8.71 0.19
CA GLU A 38 18.16 8.14 1.54
C GLU A 38 17.58 9.14 2.54
N GLN A 39 16.87 8.62 3.55
CA GLN A 39 16.33 9.40 4.66
C GLN A 39 16.67 8.69 5.96
N SER A 40 17.09 9.44 6.97
CA SER A 40 17.37 8.88 8.28
C SER A 40 16.84 9.75 9.41
N TRP A 41 16.49 9.11 10.52
CA TRP A 41 16.08 9.74 11.77
C TRP A 41 16.31 8.77 12.93
N HIS A 42 16.13 9.23 14.16
CA HIS A 42 16.23 8.39 15.35
C HIS A 42 14.86 8.11 15.96
N LEU A 43 14.68 6.91 16.48
CA LEU A 43 13.54 6.48 17.27
C LEU A 43 14.03 6.04 18.65
N GLY A 44 14.10 6.99 19.59
CA GLY A 44 14.93 6.79 20.79
C GLY A 44 16.39 6.63 20.38
N ASP A 45 17.04 5.58 20.89
CA ASP A 45 18.44 5.27 20.56
C ASP A 45 18.58 4.40 19.29
N ALA A 46 17.47 3.98 18.67
CA ALA A 46 17.51 3.25 17.40
C ALA A 46 17.67 4.21 16.21
N GLU A 47 18.64 3.96 15.34
CA GLU A 47 18.78 4.67 14.06
C GLU A 47 17.82 4.06 13.02
N VAL A 48 17.05 4.89 12.32
CA VAL A 48 16.24 4.47 11.18
C VAL A 48 16.87 5.00 9.90
N ARG A 49 17.03 4.13 8.90
CA ARG A 49 17.54 4.48 7.56
C ARG A 49 16.63 3.91 6.47
N LEU A 50 16.07 4.78 5.63
CA LEU A 50 15.28 4.41 4.47
C LEU A 50 16.12 4.40 3.22
N LEU A 51 16.28 3.22 2.63
CA LEU A 51 17.08 3.00 1.43
C LEU A 51 16.25 3.28 0.17
N PRO A 52 16.80 4.00 -0.83
CA PRO A 52 16.18 4.12 -2.13
C PRO A 52 16.05 2.74 -2.79
N MET A 53 14.82 2.31 -3.06
CA MET A 53 14.57 1.01 -3.66
C MET A 53 13.77 1.18 -4.96
N PRO A 54 14.45 1.35 -6.11
CA PRO A 54 13.76 1.27 -7.39
C PRO A 54 13.22 -0.15 -7.59
N GLU A 55 12.05 -0.29 -8.21
CA GLU A 55 11.38 -1.58 -8.43
C GLU A 55 11.29 -1.98 -9.92
N PRO A 56 12.41 -2.04 -10.67
CA PRO A 56 12.37 -2.40 -12.08
C PRO A 56 11.96 -3.87 -12.30
N LEU A 57 12.32 -4.79 -11.38
CA LEU A 57 11.98 -6.22 -11.52
C LEU A 57 10.56 -6.54 -11.07
N ALA A 58 9.96 -5.68 -10.23
CA ALA A 58 8.53 -5.73 -9.96
C ALA A 58 7.67 -5.54 -11.22
N LYS A 59 8.17 -4.78 -12.21
CA LYS A 59 7.51 -4.62 -13.51
C LYS A 59 7.73 -5.86 -14.37
N ARG A 60 6.64 -6.41 -14.89
CA ARG A 60 6.72 -7.65 -15.69
C ARG A 60 7.09 -7.35 -17.13
N ARG A 61 7.83 -8.26 -17.77
CA ARG A 61 8.30 -8.12 -19.18
C ARG A 61 7.19 -7.77 -20.18
N HIS A 62 5.98 -8.25 -19.98
CA HIS A 62 4.86 -7.97 -20.89
C HIS A 62 4.36 -6.52 -20.80
N GLU A 63 4.59 -5.82 -19.68
CA GLU A 63 4.19 -4.41 -19.49
C GLU A 63 5.00 -3.46 -20.38
N PHE A 64 6.19 -3.89 -20.81
CA PHE A 64 7.03 -3.19 -21.77
C PHE A 64 6.65 -3.49 -23.24
N ARG A 65 5.80 -4.49 -23.49
CA ARG A 65 5.42 -4.92 -24.84
C ARG A 65 4.08 -4.32 -25.25
N ARG A 66 3.92 -4.09 -26.56
CA ARG A 66 2.67 -3.61 -27.14
C ARG A 66 1.66 -4.76 -27.26
N GLY A 67 0.43 -4.54 -26.83
CA GLY A 67 -0.65 -5.52 -26.90
C GLY A 67 -1.30 -5.62 -28.29
N TRP A 68 -0.51 -5.72 -29.37
CA TRP A 68 -1.01 -5.58 -30.75
C TRP A 68 -2.14 -6.55 -31.13
N LEU A 69 -2.13 -7.77 -30.57
CA LEU A 69 -3.10 -8.81 -30.89
C LEU A 69 -4.52 -8.52 -30.36
N ARG A 70 -4.63 -7.92 -29.16
CA ARG A 70 -5.93 -7.60 -28.52
C ARG A 70 -6.29 -6.11 -28.63
N TRP A 71 -5.28 -5.26 -28.72
CA TRP A 71 -5.39 -3.80 -28.65
C TRP A 71 -4.49 -3.14 -29.71
N PRO A 72 -4.76 -3.35 -31.02
CA PRO A 72 -3.86 -2.94 -32.10
C PRO A 72 -3.62 -1.42 -32.17
N LEU A 73 -4.62 -0.63 -31.77
CA LEU A 73 -4.54 0.83 -31.80
C LEU A 73 -4.00 1.42 -30.49
N ALA A 74 -3.70 0.61 -29.47
CA ALA A 74 -3.07 1.11 -28.25
C ALA A 74 -1.75 1.83 -28.56
N TYR A 75 -1.48 2.91 -27.82
CA TYR A 75 -0.16 3.52 -27.82
C TYR A 75 0.89 2.54 -27.28
N PRO A 76 2.15 2.61 -27.73
CA PRO A 76 3.22 1.84 -27.10
C PRO A 76 3.42 2.30 -25.65
N PRO A 77 3.86 1.40 -24.74
CA PRO A 77 4.03 1.69 -23.31
C PRO A 77 5.27 2.54 -23.01
N THR A 78 5.61 3.52 -23.85
CA THR A 78 6.81 4.38 -23.76
C THR A 78 6.56 5.72 -23.05
N GLY A 79 5.33 5.97 -22.59
CA GLY A 79 4.92 7.27 -22.03
C GLY A 79 4.30 8.23 -23.05
N ILE A 80 4.36 7.91 -24.36
CA ILE A 80 3.79 8.77 -25.43
C ILE A 80 2.29 9.03 -25.27
N ALA A 81 1.55 8.11 -24.66
CA ALA A 81 0.12 8.27 -24.40
C ALA A 81 -0.15 9.46 -23.45
N ALA A 82 0.63 9.56 -22.36
CA ALA A 82 0.51 10.64 -21.39
C ALA A 82 0.91 11.99 -22.02
N HIS A 83 2.02 12.01 -22.76
CA HIS A 83 2.46 13.19 -23.50
C HIS A 83 1.39 13.70 -24.48
N ARG A 84 0.83 12.83 -25.32
CA ARG A 84 -0.23 13.21 -26.28
C ARG A 84 -1.51 13.66 -25.58
N SER A 85 -1.89 13.03 -24.48
CA SER A 85 -3.03 13.49 -23.67
C SER A 85 -2.80 14.88 -23.10
N GLN A 86 -1.57 15.20 -22.65
CA GLN A 86 -1.23 16.53 -22.14
C GLN A 86 -1.18 17.57 -23.27
N ALA A 87 -0.58 17.24 -24.42
CA ALA A 87 -0.58 18.09 -25.60
C ALA A 87 -2.00 18.46 -26.05
N MET A 88 -2.95 17.51 -25.99
CA MET A 88 -4.36 17.80 -26.29
C MET A 88 -5.02 18.73 -25.28
N LYS A 89 -4.63 18.69 -23.99
CA LYS A 89 -5.10 19.68 -23.01
C LYS A 89 -4.56 21.07 -23.34
N ALA A 90 -3.27 21.17 -23.67
CA ALA A 90 -2.63 22.42 -24.05
C ALA A 90 -3.28 23.05 -25.30
N TRP A 91 -3.47 22.27 -26.37
CA TRP A 91 -4.12 22.76 -27.59
C TRP A 91 -5.55 23.27 -27.33
N ARG A 92 -6.32 22.59 -26.48
CA ARG A 92 -7.67 23.06 -26.12
C ARG A 92 -7.66 24.32 -25.24
N ALA A 93 -6.68 24.45 -24.36
CA ALA A 93 -6.49 25.66 -23.58
C ALA A 93 -6.19 26.86 -24.51
N ASP A 94 -5.29 26.65 -25.48
CA ASP A 94 -4.98 27.66 -26.52
C ASP A 94 -6.21 28.04 -27.35
N LEU A 95 -6.99 27.07 -27.84
CA LEU A 95 -8.23 27.33 -28.58
C LEU A 95 -9.25 28.13 -27.74
N THR A 96 -9.37 27.82 -26.45
CA THR A 96 -10.25 28.54 -25.52
C THR A 96 -9.78 29.98 -25.34
N PHE A 97 -8.47 30.19 -25.17
CA PHE A 97 -7.86 31.51 -25.11
C PHE A 97 -8.10 32.31 -26.40
N ARG A 98 -7.83 31.72 -27.57
CA ARG A 98 -8.04 32.37 -28.87
C ARG A 98 -9.50 32.72 -29.12
N ARG A 99 -10.44 31.87 -28.68
CA ARG A 99 -11.88 32.17 -28.72
C ARG A 99 -12.20 33.39 -27.85
N ALA A 100 -11.73 33.41 -26.61
CA ALA A 100 -11.95 34.52 -25.70
C ALA A 100 -11.35 35.82 -26.23
N ALA A 101 -10.12 35.77 -26.76
CA ALA A 101 -9.43 36.91 -27.37
C ALA A 101 -10.23 37.51 -28.55
N LEU A 102 -10.76 36.66 -29.44
CA LEU A 102 -11.63 37.12 -30.54
C LEU A 102 -12.92 37.76 -30.04
N THR A 103 -13.54 37.21 -28.99
CA THR A 103 -14.75 37.78 -28.39
C THR A 103 -14.46 39.13 -27.71
N VAL A 104 -13.35 39.26 -26.98
CA VAL A 104 -12.93 40.51 -26.36
C VAL A 104 -12.62 41.57 -27.41
N ALA A 105 -11.86 41.22 -28.45
CA ALA A 105 -11.54 42.14 -29.55
C ALA A 105 -12.79 42.65 -30.28
N ALA A 106 -13.77 41.78 -30.51
CA ALA A 106 -15.04 42.16 -31.12
C ALA A 106 -15.90 43.10 -30.25
N ARG A 107 -15.84 42.94 -28.92
CA ARG A 107 -16.51 43.84 -27.97
C ARG A 107 -15.81 45.19 -27.91
N ALA A 108 -14.48 45.21 -27.84
CA ALA A 108 -13.68 46.43 -27.81
C ALA A 108 -13.82 47.25 -29.11
N GLY A 109 -13.94 46.58 -30.26
CA GLY A 109 -14.12 47.22 -31.56
C GLY A 109 -15.55 47.63 -31.92
N GLY A 110 -16.51 47.60 -30.99
CA GLY A 110 -17.90 48.06 -31.20
C GLY A 110 -18.79 47.19 -32.11
N ALA A 111 -18.23 46.20 -32.80
CA ALA A 111 -18.95 45.34 -33.74
C ALA A 111 -19.87 44.30 -33.07
N GLY A 112 -19.74 44.07 -31.76
CA GLY A 112 -20.57 43.15 -30.96
C GLY A 112 -20.36 41.66 -31.28
N ARG A 113 -19.83 41.31 -32.46
CA ARG A 113 -19.55 39.94 -32.92
C ARG A 113 -18.17 39.82 -33.60
N PRO A 114 -17.47 38.68 -33.43
CA PRO A 114 -16.18 38.43 -34.10
C PRO A 114 -16.30 38.36 -35.62
N SER A 115 -15.19 38.65 -36.32
CA SER A 115 -15.08 38.46 -37.76
C SER A 115 -15.48 37.02 -38.15
N PRO A 116 -16.42 36.83 -39.11
CA PRO A 116 -16.95 35.51 -39.44
C PRO A 116 -15.86 34.57 -39.95
N LEU A 117 -14.93 35.05 -40.77
CA LEU A 117 -13.81 34.25 -41.28
C LEU A 117 -12.94 33.67 -40.15
N ARG A 118 -12.49 34.52 -39.21
CA ARG A 118 -11.66 34.11 -38.07
C ARG A 118 -12.44 33.19 -37.12
N TRP A 119 -13.73 33.45 -36.94
CA TRP A 119 -14.61 32.62 -36.13
C TRP A 119 -14.85 31.23 -36.72
N HIS A 120 -15.10 31.14 -38.03
CA HIS A 120 -15.29 29.87 -38.72
C HIS A 120 -14.00 29.05 -38.78
N ALA A 121 -12.85 29.70 -39.03
CA ALA A 121 -11.54 29.03 -38.98
C ALA A 121 -11.26 28.44 -37.59
N LEU A 122 -11.51 29.20 -36.51
CA LEU A 122 -11.36 28.71 -35.15
C LEU A 122 -12.32 27.55 -34.84
N ARG A 123 -13.58 27.63 -35.27
CA ARG A 123 -14.55 26.53 -35.13
C ARG A 123 -14.10 25.26 -35.86
N ALA A 124 -13.55 25.39 -37.06
CA ALA A 124 -13.00 24.25 -37.78
C ALA A 124 -11.83 23.61 -37.01
N GLU A 125 -10.92 24.43 -36.48
CA GLU A 125 -9.81 23.96 -35.66
C GLU A 125 -10.28 23.26 -34.38
N GLU A 126 -11.33 23.78 -33.73
CA GLU A 126 -11.96 23.15 -32.56
C GLU A 126 -12.62 21.80 -32.89
N LEU A 127 -13.23 21.67 -34.07
CA LEU A 127 -13.77 20.39 -34.54
C LEU A 127 -12.64 19.37 -34.74
N VAL A 128 -11.54 19.77 -35.38
CA VAL A 128 -10.35 18.92 -35.58
C VAL A 128 -9.74 18.54 -34.23
N ALA A 129 -9.60 19.48 -33.30
CA ALA A 129 -9.12 19.21 -31.94
C ALA A 129 -10.06 18.27 -31.18
N GLY A 130 -11.37 18.39 -31.38
CA GLY A 130 -12.38 17.48 -30.84
C GLY A 130 -12.23 16.05 -31.35
N ALA A 131 -12.08 15.88 -32.67
CA ALA A 131 -11.84 14.58 -33.29
C ALA A 131 -10.51 13.97 -32.83
N THR A 132 -9.43 14.76 -32.83
CA THR A 132 -8.10 14.34 -32.38
C THR A 132 -8.11 13.94 -30.90
N ARG A 133 -8.84 14.68 -30.05
CA ARG A 133 -9.04 14.32 -28.64
C ARG A 133 -9.69 12.96 -28.51
N ARG A 134 -10.80 12.70 -29.23
CA ARG A 134 -11.49 11.41 -29.19
C ARG A 134 -10.56 10.28 -29.60
N TRP A 135 -9.76 10.48 -30.65
CA TRP A 135 -8.78 9.51 -31.11
C TRP A 135 -7.67 9.25 -30.07
N VAL A 136 -7.07 10.30 -29.51
CA VAL A 136 -6.04 10.18 -28.46
C VAL A 136 -6.61 9.47 -27.23
N SER A 137 -7.80 9.87 -26.78
CA SER A 137 -8.49 9.24 -25.64
C SER A 137 -8.80 7.77 -25.90
N PHE A 138 -9.26 7.41 -27.10
CA PHE A 138 -9.53 6.02 -27.47
C PHE A 138 -8.26 5.16 -27.45
N ARG A 139 -7.18 5.64 -28.07
CA ARG A 139 -5.89 4.93 -28.07
C ARG A 139 -5.26 4.82 -26.67
N HIS A 140 -5.41 5.86 -25.84
CA HIS A 140 -4.99 5.81 -24.44
C HIS A 140 -5.84 4.81 -23.65
N TRP A 141 -7.16 4.83 -23.82
CA TRP A 141 -8.08 3.86 -23.21
C TRP A 141 -7.72 2.42 -23.59
N GLN A 142 -7.40 2.14 -24.86
CA GLN A 142 -6.95 0.82 -25.28
C GLN A 142 -5.64 0.39 -24.57
N LEU A 143 -4.69 1.30 -24.38
CA LEU A 143 -3.47 1.01 -23.61
C LEU A 143 -3.80 0.71 -22.14
N THR A 144 -4.66 1.52 -21.51
CA THR A 144 -5.08 1.31 -20.12
C THR A 144 -5.81 -0.01 -19.95
N ARG A 145 -6.69 -0.37 -20.89
CA ARG A 145 -7.43 -1.63 -20.87
C ARG A 145 -6.53 -2.84 -21.11
N SER A 146 -5.61 -2.76 -22.08
CA SER A 146 -4.55 -3.76 -22.30
C SER A 146 -3.77 -4.08 -21.02
N ARG A 147 -3.38 -3.05 -20.27
CA ARG A 147 -2.66 -3.20 -19.00
C ARG A 147 -3.55 -3.79 -17.91
N ARG A 148 -4.81 -3.37 -17.82
CA ARG A 148 -5.77 -3.87 -16.82
C ARG A 148 -6.08 -5.35 -17.03
N ASP A 149 -6.35 -5.75 -18.27
CA ASP A 149 -6.69 -7.14 -18.62
C ASP A 149 -5.55 -8.12 -18.31
N ARG A 150 -4.30 -7.66 -18.44
CA ARG A 150 -3.11 -8.48 -18.13
C ARG A 150 -2.65 -8.39 -16.68
N LYS A 151 -3.17 -7.47 -15.87
CA LYS A 151 -2.78 -7.33 -14.46
C LYS A 151 -3.08 -8.59 -13.65
N LYS A 152 -4.19 -9.26 -13.94
CA LYS A 152 -4.65 -10.45 -13.22
C LYS A 152 -3.88 -11.72 -13.53
N LEU A 153 -3.26 -11.81 -14.72
CA LEU A 153 -2.53 -13.00 -15.17
C LEU A 153 -3.28 -14.30 -14.88
N ASP A 154 -4.60 -14.33 -15.07
CA ASP A 154 -5.47 -15.41 -14.61
C ASP A 154 -5.90 -16.38 -15.73
N GLY A 155 -5.39 -16.15 -16.95
CA GLY A 155 -5.69 -16.97 -18.13
C GLY A 155 -5.02 -18.35 -18.11
N PRO A 156 -5.45 -19.28 -19.00
CA PRO A 156 -4.94 -20.66 -19.03
C PRO A 156 -3.42 -20.75 -19.19
N LEU A 157 -2.83 -19.94 -20.08
CA LEU A 157 -1.38 -19.90 -20.28
C LEU A 157 -0.63 -19.37 -19.06
N ASP A 158 -1.21 -18.43 -18.32
CA ASP A 158 -0.59 -17.91 -17.10
C ASP A 158 -0.62 -18.96 -15.98
N ARG A 159 -1.72 -19.70 -15.84
CA ARG A 159 -1.81 -20.83 -14.89
C ARG A 159 -0.85 -21.97 -15.27
N ALA A 160 -0.76 -22.31 -16.56
CA ALA A 160 0.19 -23.30 -17.06
C ALA A 160 1.65 -22.87 -16.79
N TYR A 161 1.98 -21.60 -17.03
CA TYR A 161 3.28 -21.02 -16.70
C TYR A 161 3.59 -21.14 -15.21
N THR A 162 2.64 -20.79 -14.33
CA THR A 162 2.82 -20.91 -12.88
C THR A 162 3.12 -22.35 -12.48
N ARG A 163 2.28 -23.30 -12.92
CA ARG A 163 2.45 -24.73 -12.61
C ARG A 163 3.76 -25.29 -13.15
N PHE A 164 4.15 -24.90 -14.37
CA PHE A 164 5.41 -25.32 -14.98
C PHE A 164 6.61 -24.93 -14.09
N TRP A 165 6.68 -23.67 -13.64
CA TRP A 165 7.81 -23.24 -12.81
C TRP A 165 7.78 -23.83 -11.41
N GLN A 166 6.61 -24.00 -10.80
CA GLN A 166 6.49 -24.72 -9.53
C GLN A 166 7.00 -26.17 -9.65
N ALA A 167 6.66 -26.85 -10.75
CA ALA A 167 7.11 -28.22 -10.98
C ALA A 167 8.61 -28.32 -11.27
N VAL A 168 9.16 -27.40 -12.06
CA VAL A 168 10.57 -27.46 -12.51
C VAL A 168 11.55 -26.93 -11.46
N GLN A 169 11.15 -25.94 -10.67
CA GLN A 169 12.06 -25.25 -9.73
C GLN A 169 11.67 -25.38 -8.26
N GLY A 170 10.54 -26.04 -7.94
CA GLY A 170 10.05 -26.15 -6.57
C GLY A 170 9.92 -24.77 -5.93
N ASP A 171 10.49 -24.61 -4.74
CA ASP A 171 10.53 -23.32 -4.04
C ASP A 171 11.36 -22.26 -4.78
N GLY A 172 12.31 -22.66 -5.62
CA GLY A 172 13.07 -21.72 -6.45
C GLY A 172 12.24 -20.98 -7.52
N ALA A 173 11.00 -21.42 -7.76
CA ALA A 173 10.08 -20.85 -8.74
C ALA A 173 9.78 -19.36 -8.49
N TRP A 174 9.90 -18.87 -7.25
CA TRP A 174 9.65 -17.46 -6.91
C TRP A 174 10.47 -16.50 -7.79
N ARG A 175 11.68 -16.88 -8.21
CA ARG A 175 12.55 -16.10 -9.10
C ARG A 175 11.89 -15.77 -10.45
N ARG A 176 10.95 -16.61 -10.89
CA ARG A 176 10.17 -16.45 -12.14
C ARG A 176 8.78 -15.89 -11.90
N LEU A 177 8.17 -16.20 -10.74
CA LEU A 177 6.80 -15.81 -10.41
C LEU A 177 6.74 -14.39 -9.84
N GLU A 178 7.62 -14.05 -8.90
CA GLU A 178 7.73 -12.74 -8.24
C GLU A 178 9.19 -12.23 -8.23
N PRO A 179 9.76 -11.91 -9.42
CA PRO A 179 11.14 -11.43 -9.53
C PRO A 179 11.40 -10.11 -8.78
N GLY A 180 10.36 -9.32 -8.47
CA GLY A 180 10.49 -8.09 -7.68
C GLY A 180 11.04 -8.29 -6.27
N LEU A 181 11.06 -9.52 -5.74
CA LEU A 181 11.73 -9.82 -4.48
C LEU A 181 13.26 -9.61 -4.55
N TRP A 182 13.85 -9.65 -5.75
CA TRP A 182 15.26 -9.27 -5.95
C TRP A 182 15.52 -7.78 -5.78
N ASP A 183 14.54 -6.91 -6.01
CA ASP A 183 14.74 -5.46 -5.85
C ASP A 183 15.07 -5.12 -4.38
N TYR A 184 14.52 -5.87 -3.42
CA TYR A 184 14.87 -5.76 -2.00
C TYR A 184 16.31 -6.21 -1.71
N GLU A 185 16.73 -7.35 -2.27
CA GLU A 185 18.11 -7.83 -2.11
C GLU A 185 19.12 -6.81 -2.63
N LEU A 186 18.87 -6.27 -3.84
CA LEU A 186 19.77 -5.34 -4.49
C LEU A 186 19.86 -4.00 -3.75
N ALA A 187 18.79 -3.58 -3.09
CA ALA A 187 18.77 -2.34 -2.32
C ALA A 187 19.34 -2.49 -0.90
N TYR A 188 19.02 -3.58 -0.20
CA TYR A 188 19.37 -3.73 1.22
C TYR A 188 20.70 -4.47 1.43
N GLY A 189 21.00 -5.46 0.57
CA GLY A 189 22.13 -6.37 0.73
C GLY A 189 23.48 -5.66 0.95
N PRO A 190 23.86 -4.67 0.11
CA PRO A 190 25.10 -3.94 0.29
C PRO A 190 25.20 -3.21 1.64
N THR A 191 24.14 -2.53 2.05
CA THR A 191 24.08 -1.81 3.33
C THR A 191 24.17 -2.77 4.52
N VAL A 192 23.49 -3.91 4.46
CA VAL A 192 23.57 -4.94 5.52
C VAL A 192 24.99 -5.49 5.64
N ASP A 193 25.65 -5.75 4.50
CA ASP A 193 27.04 -6.23 4.49
C ASP A 193 28.02 -5.19 5.06
N GLU A 194 27.79 -3.90 4.79
CA GLU A 194 28.59 -2.77 5.30
C GLU A 194 28.44 -2.59 6.81
N LEU A 195 27.19 -2.66 7.31
CA LEU A 195 26.88 -2.54 8.74
C LEU A 195 27.46 -3.67 9.58
N ARG A 196 27.81 -4.81 8.95
CA ARG A 196 28.42 -5.95 9.63
C ARG A 196 27.67 -6.33 10.93
N PRO A 197 26.36 -6.63 10.87
CA PRO A 197 25.58 -6.95 12.05
C PRO A 197 25.96 -8.31 12.64
N ASP A 198 25.74 -8.48 13.94
CA ASP A 198 25.81 -9.77 14.63
C ASP A 198 24.44 -10.49 14.63
N LEU A 199 23.35 -9.72 14.53
CA LEU A 199 21.98 -10.21 14.45
C LEU A 199 21.16 -9.43 13.42
N ILE A 200 20.35 -10.14 12.63
CA ILE A 200 19.40 -9.57 11.68
C ILE A 200 17.98 -10.00 12.08
N HIS A 201 17.18 -9.03 12.53
CA HIS A 201 15.74 -9.20 12.70
C HIS A 201 15.02 -8.89 11.39
N ALA A 202 14.51 -9.90 10.71
CA ALA A 202 13.82 -9.82 9.43
C ALA A 202 12.31 -9.75 9.63
N ASN A 203 11.72 -8.57 9.38
CA ASN A 203 10.27 -8.40 9.48
C ASN A 203 9.59 -8.85 8.20
N ASP A 204 8.71 -9.84 8.35
CA ASP A 204 7.86 -10.43 7.33
C ASP A 204 8.59 -11.18 6.19
N PHE A 205 7.82 -11.90 5.37
CA PHE A 205 8.32 -12.86 4.38
C PHE A 205 9.28 -12.28 3.32
N ARG A 206 9.21 -10.96 3.04
CA ARG A 206 10.09 -10.31 2.05
C ARG A 206 11.51 -10.17 2.57
N MET A 207 11.67 -9.79 3.83
CA MET A 207 12.97 -9.49 4.42
C MET A 207 13.74 -10.76 4.78
N LEU A 208 13.03 -11.87 4.98
CA LEU A 208 13.62 -13.16 5.29
C LEU A 208 14.68 -13.58 4.27
N GLY A 209 14.39 -13.41 2.97
CA GLY A 209 15.35 -13.75 1.91
C GLY A 209 16.59 -12.85 1.89
N VAL A 210 16.45 -11.57 2.25
CA VAL A 210 17.59 -10.63 2.38
C VAL A 210 18.47 -11.03 3.56
N ALA A 211 17.85 -11.31 4.71
CA ALA A 211 18.55 -11.73 5.92
C ALA A 211 19.30 -13.05 5.73
N ALA A 212 18.65 -14.06 5.12
CA ALA A 212 19.27 -15.35 4.82
C ALA A 212 20.50 -15.21 3.92
N ARG A 213 20.41 -14.40 2.86
CA ARG A 213 21.56 -14.17 1.95
C ARG A 213 22.67 -13.38 2.63
N ALA A 214 22.35 -12.37 3.44
CA ALA A 214 23.34 -11.65 4.23
C ALA A 214 24.07 -12.57 5.23
N LYS A 215 23.33 -13.44 5.93
CA LYS A 215 23.90 -14.47 6.81
C LYS A 215 24.88 -15.38 6.07
N LEU A 216 24.49 -15.89 4.90
CA LEU A 216 25.37 -16.75 4.08
C LEU A 216 26.61 -16.00 3.56
N ARG A 217 26.45 -14.76 3.09
CA ARG A 217 27.59 -13.93 2.66
C ARG A 217 28.56 -13.63 3.81
N ALA A 218 28.03 -13.37 5.02
CA ALA A 218 28.85 -13.17 6.21
C ALA A 218 29.56 -14.47 6.62
N ALA A 219 28.87 -15.60 6.60
CA ALA A 219 29.45 -16.92 6.90
C ALA A 219 30.58 -17.29 5.93
N ALA A 220 30.43 -17.00 4.63
CA ALA A 220 31.48 -17.18 3.63
C ALA A 220 32.73 -16.30 3.91
N LYS A 221 32.58 -15.22 4.67
CA LYS A 221 33.66 -14.34 5.16
C LYS A 221 34.12 -14.70 6.58
N GLY A 222 33.72 -15.85 7.11
CA GLY A 222 34.09 -16.32 8.46
C GLY A 222 33.36 -15.61 9.61
N ARG A 223 32.29 -14.87 9.33
CA ARG A 223 31.48 -14.19 10.35
C ARG A 223 30.18 -14.93 10.62
N ARG A 224 29.86 -15.11 11.89
CA ARG A 224 28.54 -15.61 12.31
C ARG A 224 27.56 -14.46 12.43
N VAL A 225 26.36 -14.65 11.88
CA VAL A 225 25.23 -13.71 12.00
C VAL A 225 23.98 -14.51 12.35
N ALA A 226 23.30 -14.13 13.42
CA ALA A 226 22.02 -14.71 13.79
C ALA A 226 20.88 -14.06 12.97
N VAL A 227 19.87 -14.82 12.59
CA VAL A 227 18.68 -14.32 11.90
C VAL A 227 17.44 -14.66 12.72
N VAL A 228 16.69 -13.64 13.12
CA VAL A 228 15.37 -13.77 13.73
C VAL A 228 14.34 -13.42 12.66
N TRP A 229 13.44 -14.34 12.35
CA TRP A 229 12.32 -14.09 11.45
C TRP A 229 11.09 -13.67 12.26
N ASP A 230 10.57 -12.46 12.04
CA ASP A 230 9.32 -12.00 12.65
C ASP A 230 8.19 -12.07 11.62
N ALA A 231 7.39 -13.13 11.70
CA ALA A 231 6.28 -13.39 10.80
C ALA A 231 5.03 -12.63 11.25
N HIS A 232 4.60 -11.65 10.45
CA HIS A 232 3.45 -10.80 10.78
C HIS A 232 2.12 -11.38 10.28
N GLU A 233 2.18 -12.26 9.28
CA GLU A 233 1.03 -12.77 8.55
C GLU A 233 1.20 -14.26 8.23
N TYR A 234 0.09 -14.97 8.03
CA TYR A 234 0.11 -16.33 7.49
C TYR A 234 -0.02 -16.28 5.97
N LEU A 235 1.08 -16.39 5.22
CA LEU A 235 1.06 -16.24 3.76
C LEU A 235 -0.03 -17.08 3.05
N PRO A 236 -0.24 -18.37 3.36
CA PRO A 236 -1.30 -19.15 2.71
C PRO A 236 -2.71 -18.59 2.97
N GLY A 237 -2.90 -17.86 4.08
CA GLY A 237 -4.16 -17.23 4.47
C GLY A 237 -4.30 -15.75 4.08
N VAL A 238 -3.25 -15.08 3.59
CA VAL A 238 -3.36 -13.66 3.24
C VAL A 238 -4.15 -13.43 1.95
N GLN A 239 -4.84 -12.30 1.90
CA GLN A 239 -5.27 -11.79 0.60
C GLN A 239 -4.03 -11.34 -0.18
N ALA A 240 -3.86 -11.90 -1.38
CA ALA A 240 -2.76 -11.51 -2.25
C ALA A 240 -2.72 -9.99 -2.49
N TRP A 241 -1.60 -9.34 -2.14
CA TRP A 241 -1.45 -7.90 -2.31
C TRP A 241 -1.48 -7.49 -3.78
N ARG A 242 -1.12 -8.43 -4.67
CA ARG A 242 -1.36 -8.34 -6.11
C ARG A 242 -2.33 -9.44 -6.48
N ASP A 243 -3.51 -9.04 -6.94
CA ASP A 243 -4.56 -9.92 -7.47
C ASP A 243 -4.09 -10.56 -8.79
N ASN A 244 -3.22 -11.58 -8.69
CA ASN A 244 -2.79 -12.40 -9.80
C ASN A 244 -2.36 -13.81 -9.35
N VAL A 245 -2.44 -14.80 -10.25
CA VAL A 245 -2.20 -16.22 -9.94
C VAL A 245 -0.74 -16.59 -9.63
N ARG A 246 0.19 -15.64 -9.73
CA ARG A 246 1.64 -15.87 -9.51
C ARG A 246 2.10 -15.35 -8.16
N TRP A 247 1.43 -14.34 -7.62
CA TRP A 247 1.88 -13.63 -6.42
C TRP A 247 1.94 -14.56 -5.22
N LEU A 248 0.83 -15.20 -4.87
CA LEU A 248 0.79 -16.04 -3.66
C LEU A 248 1.74 -17.25 -3.78
N PRO A 249 1.70 -18.05 -4.87
CA PRO A 249 2.66 -19.15 -5.04
C PRO A 249 4.12 -18.70 -5.03
N GLY A 250 4.43 -17.53 -5.61
CA GLY A 250 5.77 -16.98 -5.62
C GLY A 250 6.26 -16.55 -4.25
N ASN A 251 5.46 -15.85 -3.45
CA ASN A 251 5.89 -15.43 -2.12
C ASN A 251 5.95 -16.61 -1.14
N MET A 252 5.03 -17.57 -1.22
CA MET A 252 5.11 -18.80 -0.41
C MET A 252 6.35 -19.62 -0.74
N ALA A 253 6.71 -19.73 -2.02
CA ALA A 253 7.92 -20.42 -2.46
C ALA A 253 9.19 -19.69 -1.98
N HIS A 254 9.20 -18.35 -1.99
CA HIS A 254 10.29 -17.57 -1.41
C HIS A 254 10.42 -17.78 0.10
N GLU A 255 9.31 -17.71 0.83
CA GLU A 255 9.29 -17.96 2.28
C GLU A 255 9.84 -19.35 2.60
N ARG A 256 9.29 -20.41 2.00
CA ARG A 256 9.79 -21.78 2.21
C ARG A 256 11.26 -21.98 1.84
N GLU A 257 11.76 -21.31 0.81
CA GLU A 257 13.20 -21.36 0.48
C GLU A 257 14.07 -20.77 1.59
N PHE A 258 13.62 -19.72 2.29
CA PHE A 258 14.46 -18.94 3.20
C PHE A 258 14.18 -19.17 4.70
N VAL A 259 13.03 -19.73 5.07
CA VAL A 259 12.72 -20.11 6.47
C VAL A 259 13.80 -20.99 7.11
N PRO A 260 14.40 -21.99 6.42
CA PRO A 260 15.44 -22.84 7.01
C PRO A 260 16.72 -22.10 7.46
N TYR A 261 16.90 -20.84 7.07
CA TYR A 261 18.07 -20.04 7.47
C TYR A 261 17.82 -19.17 8.70
N ALA A 262 16.57 -19.06 9.18
CA ALA A 262 16.26 -18.38 10.42
C ALA A 262 16.74 -19.22 11.62
N ASP A 263 17.43 -18.59 12.57
CA ASP A 263 17.87 -19.24 13.82
C ASP A 263 16.74 -19.24 14.86
N ALA A 264 15.82 -18.28 14.78
CA ALA A 264 14.63 -18.20 15.60
C ALA A 264 13.48 -17.55 14.82
N ALA A 265 12.24 -17.85 15.21
CA ALA A 265 11.05 -17.26 14.66
C ALA A 265 10.18 -16.63 15.76
N THR A 266 9.63 -15.45 15.48
CA THR A 266 8.63 -14.77 16.32
C THR A 266 7.36 -14.51 15.51
N THR A 267 6.24 -14.38 16.19
CA THR A 267 4.97 -14.00 15.56
C THR A 267 4.04 -13.27 16.52
N VAL A 268 2.85 -12.89 16.06
CA VAL A 268 1.94 -11.97 16.77
C VAL A 268 0.84 -12.65 17.57
N SER A 269 0.60 -13.95 17.37
CA SER A 269 -0.46 -14.68 18.08
C SER A 269 -0.15 -16.17 18.18
N SER A 270 -0.77 -16.82 19.17
CA SER A 270 -0.64 -18.27 19.37
C SER A 270 -1.13 -19.08 18.16
N GLY A 271 -2.30 -18.74 17.62
CA GLY A 271 -2.85 -19.43 16.45
C GLY A 271 -1.96 -19.29 15.21
N LEU A 272 -1.32 -18.13 15.02
CA LEU A 272 -0.36 -17.96 13.93
C LEU A 272 0.93 -18.76 14.17
N ALA A 273 1.42 -18.83 15.41
CA ALA A 273 2.59 -19.63 15.75
C ALA A 273 2.36 -21.12 15.43
N ASP A 274 1.17 -21.64 15.73
CA ASP A 274 0.81 -23.02 15.44
C ASP A 274 0.75 -23.28 13.92
N LEU A 275 0.13 -22.37 13.16
CA LEU A 275 0.06 -22.46 11.70
C LEU A 275 1.45 -22.41 11.06
N LEU A 276 2.33 -21.50 11.48
CA LEU A 276 3.69 -21.37 10.96
C LEU A 276 4.56 -22.57 11.30
N GLN A 277 4.44 -23.10 12.52
CA GLN A 277 5.15 -24.32 12.92
C GLN A 277 4.76 -25.50 12.04
N GLN A 278 3.45 -25.68 11.80
CA GLN A 278 2.94 -26.76 10.96
C GLN A 278 3.31 -26.58 9.48
N GLU A 279 3.13 -25.39 8.91
CA GLU A 279 3.38 -25.11 7.48
C GLU A 279 4.86 -25.26 7.12
N HIS A 280 5.77 -24.86 8.02
CA HIS A 280 7.21 -24.87 7.74
C HIS A 280 7.98 -26.00 8.45
N GLY A 281 7.32 -26.82 9.27
CA GLY A 281 7.97 -27.89 10.03
C GLY A 281 9.06 -27.37 10.97
N LEU A 282 8.82 -26.23 11.63
CA LEU A 282 9.81 -25.61 12.51
C LEU A 282 10.08 -26.50 13.73
N ALA A 283 11.37 -26.71 14.05
CA ALA A 283 11.78 -27.53 15.18
C ALA A 283 11.26 -26.96 16.51
N GLU A 284 11.29 -25.62 16.63
CA GLU A 284 10.74 -24.89 17.75
C GLU A 284 9.52 -24.10 17.29
N ARG A 285 8.52 -24.02 18.17
CA ARG A 285 7.34 -23.20 17.92
C ARG A 285 7.74 -21.72 17.95
N PRO A 286 7.29 -20.89 16.99
CA PRO A 286 7.57 -19.46 17.02
C PRO A 286 7.16 -18.81 18.34
N GLU A 287 8.04 -17.97 18.89
CA GLU A 287 7.77 -17.22 20.11
C GLU A 287 6.70 -16.16 19.84
N VAL A 288 5.72 -16.04 20.74
CA VAL A 288 4.61 -15.10 20.56
C VAL A 288 4.95 -13.77 21.20
N VAL A 289 5.32 -12.79 20.36
CA VAL A 289 5.53 -11.41 20.76
C VAL A 289 4.32 -10.59 20.35
N LEU A 290 3.39 -10.37 21.30
CA LEU A 290 2.15 -9.63 21.05
C LEU A 290 2.43 -8.19 20.62
N ASN A 291 1.66 -7.71 19.64
CA ASN A 291 1.63 -6.29 19.33
C ASN A 291 0.72 -5.55 20.31
N ALA A 292 1.22 -5.22 21.50
CA ALA A 292 0.47 -4.51 22.54
C ALA A 292 0.73 -2.99 22.50
N PRO A 293 -0.26 -2.13 22.82
CA PRO A 293 -0.02 -0.70 23.00
C PRO A 293 0.94 -0.44 24.16
N SER A 294 1.64 0.71 24.12
CA SER A 294 2.41 1.18 25.28
C SER A 294 1.46 1.64 26.38
N LEU A 295 1.77 1.28 27.63
CA LEU A 295 1.03 1.78 28.80
C LEU A 295 1.47 3.19 29.22
N ALA A 296 2.73 3.55 28.95
CA ALA A 296 3.22 4.90 29.15
C ALA A 296 2.87 5.76 27.93
N GLU A 297 2.37 6.97 28.15
CA GLU A 297 2.29 8.03 27.13
C GLU A 297 3.70 8.26 26.60
N LEU A 298 3.99 7.70 25.43
CA LEU A 298 5.26 7.95 24.76
C LEU A 298 5.15 9.32 24.10
N PRO A 299 5.94 10.33 24.50
CA PRO A 299 5.91 11.63 23.84
C PRO A 299 6.24 11.43 22.35
N GLY A 300 5.30 11.83 21.50
CA GLY A 300 5.48 11.83 20.05
C GLY A 300 6.12 13.16 19.60
N PRO A 301 6.70 13.23 18.39
CA PRO A 301 7.10 14.50 17.82
C PRO A 301 5.86 15.40 17.65
N GLY A 302 5.78 16.47 18.45
CA GLY A 302 4.62 17.36 18.53
C GLY A 302 3.62 16.87 19.57
N ASP A 303 3.78 17.31 20.82
CA ASP A 303 2.93 17.03 21.98
C ASP A 303 1.53 17.68 21.89
N GLU A 304 0.87 17.58 20.73
CA GLU A 304 -0.54 17.91 20.67
C GLU A 304 -1.34 16.80 21.37
N PRO A 305 -2.23 17.14 22.32
CA PRO A 305 -3.12 16.18 22.93
C PRO A 305 -3.91 15.41 21.86
N ALA A 306 -4.16 14.13 22.10
CA ALA A 306 -5.05 13.38 21.24
C ALA A 306 -6.43 14.09 21.19
N PRO A 307 -7.05 14.22 20.00
CA PRO A 307 -8.36 14.83 19.90
C PRO A 307 -9.39 14.00 20.70
N ASP A 308 -10.48 14.63 21.14
CA ASP A 308 -11.59 13.89 21.76
C ASP A 308 -12.52 13.33 20.67
N ILE A 309 -12.63 11.99 20.61
CA ILE A 309 -13.52 11.31 19.66
C ILE A 309 -14.98 11.71 19.82
N ARG A 310 -15.46 11.96 21.05
CA ARG A 310 -16.86 12.33 21.29
C ARG A 310 -17.15 13.73 20.80
N GLN A 311 -16.22 14.65 21.01
CA GLN A 311 -16.29 16.01 20.47
C GLN A 311 -16.31 16.00 18.94
N LEU A 312 -15.47 15.19 18.30
CA LEU A 312 -15.48 15.04 16.83
C LEU A 312 -16.80 14.45 16.31
N CYS A 313 -17.45 13.58 17.09
CA CYS A 313 -18.77 13.04 16.80
C CYS A 313 -19.92 14.00 17.15
N GLY A 314 -19.66 15.09 17.87
CA GLY A 314 -20.70 16.01 18.36
C GLY A 314 -21.68 15.38 19.35
N ILE A 315 -21.24 14.38 20.13
CA ILE A 315 -22.09 13.66 21.09
C ILE A 315 -21.69 13.93 22.54
N GLY A 316 -22.67 13.81 23.45
CA GLY A 316 -22.45 13.94 24.89
C GLY A 316 -21.76 12.72 25.53
N PRO A 317 -21.38 12.84 26.81
CA PRO A 317 -20.71 11.75 27.55
C PRO A 317 -21.62 10.52 27.75
N ASP A 318 -22.93 10.71 27.86
CA ASP A 318 -23.89 9.63 28.15
C ASP A 318 -24.34 8.86 26.89
N VAL A 319 -23.93 9.29 25.70
CA VAL A 319 -24.31 8.66 24.43
C VAL A 319 -23.44 7.42 24.19
N PRO A 320 -24.01 6.21 24.01
CA PRO A 320 -23.22 5.02 23.70
C PRO A 320 -22.49 5.16 22.37
N LEU A 321 -21.16 5.00 22.38
CA LEU A 321 -20.31 5.09 21.19
C LEU A 321 -19.62 3.76 20.90
N LEU A 322 -19.98 3.13 19.79
CA LEU A 322 -19.32 1.95 19.23
C LEU A 322 -18.21 2.43 18.29
N VAL A 323 -16.96 1.99 18.48
CA VAL A 323 -15.85 2.41 17.62
C VAL A 323 -15.20 1.24 16.90
N TYR A 324 -14.98 1.40 15.61
CA TYR A 324 -14.08 0.56 14.82
C TYR A 324 -12.86 1.40 14.41
N SER A 325 -11.66 0.88 14.63
CA SER A 325 -10.41 1.48 14.18
C SER A 325 -9.64 0.49 13.31
N GLY A 326 -9.48 0.81 12.03
CA GLY A 326 -8.83 -0.11 11.10
C GLY A 326 -9.03 0.25 9.65
N VAL A 327 -8.56 -0.60 8.75
CA VAL A 327 -8.71 -0.38 7.31
C VAL A 327 -10.17 -0.58 6.93
N ALA A 328 -10.76 0.34 6.16
CA ALA A 328 -12.12 0.18 5.67
C ALA A 328 -12.15 -0.78 4.46
N ALA A 329 -12.82 -1.93 4.61
CA ALA A 329 -13.04 -2.89 3.52
C ALA A 329 -14.29 -3.75 3.82
N ALA A 330 -15.00 -4.20 2.78
CA ALA A 330 -16.22 -5.02 2.92
C ALA A 330 -16.04 -6.24 3.84
N ARG A 331 -14.94 -6.97 3.69
CA ARG A 331 -14.62 -8.14 4.54
C ARG A 331 -14.34 -7.83 6.02
N ARG A 332 -14.26 -6.54 6.39
CA ARG A 332 -14.06 -6.10 7.77
C ARG A 332 -15.39 -5.85 8.48
N GLY A 333 -16.53 -6.09 7.83
CA GLY A 333 -17.85 -6.10 8.47
C GLY A 333 -18.38 -4.74 8.94
N LEU A 334 -17.85 -3.61 8.44
CA LEU A 334 -18.33 -2.29 8.87
C LEU A 334 -19.80 -2.07 8.48
N ASP A 335 -20.27 -2.69 7.40
CA ASP A 335 -21.66 -2.75 7.00
C ASP A 335 -22.55 -3.41 8.06
N VAL A 336 -22.09 -4.49 8.70
CA VAL A 336 -22.80 -5.15 9.80
C VAL A 336 -23.01 -4.18 10.96
N MET A 337 -22.00 -3.36 11.30
CA MET A 337 -22.15 -2.34 12.33
C MET A 337 -23.22 -1.32 11.97
N VAL A 338 -23.26 -0.83 10.72
CA VAL A 338 -24.29 0.12 10.25
C VAL A 338 -25.67 -0.53 10.27
N GLU A 339 -25.80 -1.76 9.80
CA GLU A 339 -27.08 -2.48 9.71
C GLU A 339 -27.64 -2.89 11.08
N ALA A 340 -26.78 -2.97 12.10
CA ALA A 340 -27.20 -3.23 13.48
C ALA A 340 -27.73 -1.98 14.22
N LEU A 341 -27.36 -0.76 13.80
CA LEU A 341 -27.73 0.49 14.51
C LEU A 341 -29.24 0.72 14.71
N PRO A 342 -30.15 0.32 13.79
CA PRO A 342 -31.59 0.39 14.05
C PRO A 342 -32.04 -0.42 15.28
N GLN A 343 -31.32 -1.50 15.62
CA GLN A 343 -31.61 -2.37 16.76
C GLN A 343 -30.93 -1.90 18.06
N LEU A 344 -30.15 -0.82 18.00
CA LEU A 344 -29.41 -0.25 19.13
C LEU A 344 -29.85 1.21 19.34
N PRO A 345 -31.01 1.46 19.98
CA PRO A 345 -31.53 2.81 20.18
C PRO A 345 -30.54 3.70 20.93
N GLY A 346 -30.33 4.92 20.42
CA GLY A 346 -29.45 5.91 21.04
C GLY A 346 -27.94 5.66 20.86
N ALA A 347 -27.53 4.52 20.34
CA ALA A 347 -26.12 4.23 20.08
C ALA A 347 -25.64 4.86 18.77
N HIS A 348 -24.40 5.34 18.77
CA HIS A 348 -23.69 5.88 17.61
C HIS A 348 -22.52 4.95 17.24
N ALA A 349 -22.18 4.90 15.95
CA ALA A 349 -20.99 4.21 15.45
C ALA A 349 -19.96 5.22 14.91
N ALA A 350 -18.71 5.10 15.34
CA ALA A 350 -17.57 5.83 14.78
C ALA A 350 -16.63 4.89 14.02
N PHE A 351 -16.33 5.25 12.77
CA PHE A 351 -15.38 4.57 11.92
C PHE A 351 -14.09 5.40 11.80
N VAL A 352 -13.06 5.03 12.56
CA VAL A 352 -11.71 5.59 12.47
C VAL A 352 -10.95 4.81 11.39
N VAL A 353 -10.84 5.40 10.19
CA VAL A 353 -10.43 4.65 8.98
C VAL A 353 -9.35 5.37 8.16
N ASN A 354 -8.56 4.57 7.43
CA ASN A 354 -7.44 5.07 6.62
C ASN A 354 -7.86 5.95 5.43
N LYS A 355 -9.07 5.76 4.91
CA LYS A 355 -9.59 6.45 3.72
C LYS A 355 -11.07 6.80 3.92
N PRO A 356 -11.36 7.87 4.70
CA PRO A 356 -12.73 8.27 4.98
C PRO A 356 -13.51 8.59 3.70
N ASP A 357 -12.85 9.13 2.67
CA ASP A 357 -13.47 9.48 1.39
C ASP A 357 -13.61 8.32 0.39
N SER A 358 -13.27 7.09 0.79
CA SER A 358 -13.33 5.94 -0.10
C SER A 358 -14.77 5.63 -0.54
N ALA A 359 -14.93 5.06 -1.74
CA ALA A 359 -16.25 4.69 -2.26
C ALA A 359 -16.98 3.68 -1.35
N TYR A 360 -16.24 2.80 -0.67
CA TYR A 360 -16.81 1.85 0.29
C TYR A 360 -17.39 2.59 1.51
N VAL A 361 -16.64 3.50 2.12
CA VAL A 361 -17.11 4.28 3.28
C VAL A 361 -18.27 5.19 2.91
N LYS A 362 -18.24 5.83 1.73
CA LYS A 362 -19.39 6.59 1.21
C LYS A 362 -20.63 5.71 1.04
N GLY A 363 -20.46 4.46 0.62
CA GLY A 363 -21.52 3.47 0.57
C GLY A 363 -22.13 3.17 1.94
N LEU A 364 -21.31 3.07 3.00
CA LEU A 364 -21.79 2.90 4.37
C LEU A 364 -22.63 4.08 4.84
N VAL A 365 -22.23 5.31 4.52
CA VAL A 365 -22.99 6.52 4.87
C VAL A 365 -24.33 6.58 4.12
N VAL A 366 -24.34 6.23 2.82
CA VAL A 366 -25.58 6.11 2.06
C VAL A 366 -26.50 5.06 2.69
N ARG A 367 -25.96 3.90 3.03
CA ARG A 367 -26.71 2.81 3.69
C ARG A 367 -27.28 3.25 5.04
N ALA A 368 -26.53 4.01 5.83
CA ALA A 368 -27.03 4.58 7.07
C ALA A 368 -28.21 5.55 6.82
N GLY A 369 -28.16 6.33 5.74
CA GLY A 369 -29.28 7.17 5.30
C GLY A 369 -30.53 6.38 4.94
N GLU A 370 -30.38 5.28 4.19
CA GLU A 370 -31.49 4.38 3.85
C GLU A 370 -32.15 3.75 5.08
N LEU A 371 -31.35 3.48 6.12
CA LEU A 371 -31.82 2.91 7.38
C LEU A 371 -32.35 3.97 8.37
N GLY A 372 -32.26 5.26 8.03
CA GLY A 372 -32.67 6.36 8.91
C GLY A 372 -31.79 6.53 10.15
N VAL A 373 -30.49 6.22 10.03
CA VAL A 373 -29.51 6.29 11.15
C VAL A 373 -28.26 7.10 10.79
N ALA A 374 -28.34 7.94 9.75
CA ALA A 374 -27.20 8.69 9.22
C ALA A 374 -26.56 9.62 10.26
N GLU A 375 -27.36 10.25 11.10
CA GLU A 375 -26.93 11.10 12.21
C GLU A 375 -26.18 10.33 13.32
N ARG A 376 -26.28 9.00 13.30
CA ARG A 376 -25.62 8.10 14.26
C ARG A 376 -24.35 7.46 13.72
N VAL A 377 -23.94 7.79 12.49
CA VAL A 377 -22.73 7.26 11.85
C VAL A 377 -21.70 8.36 11.64
N HIS A 378 -20.54 8.20 12.27
CA HIS A 378 -19.43 9.14 12.24
C HIS A 378 -18.24 8.54 11.51
N VAL A 379 -17.64 9.28 10.58
CA VAL A 379 -16.46 8.84 9.84
C VAL A 379 -15.29 9.75 10.18
N LEU A 380 -14.24 9.18 10.77
CA LEU A 380 -13.08 9.89 11.30
C LEU A 380 -11.80 9.41 10.62
N SER A 381 -10.79 10.28 10.61
CA SER A 381 -9.46 9.98 10.10
C SER A 381 -8.59 9.31 11.15
N TYR A 382 -7.50 8.66 10.71
CA TYR A 382 -6.48 8.15 11.62
C TYR A 382 -5.78 9.27 12.40
N VAL A 383 -5.43 8.95 13.63
CA VAL A 383 -4.50 9.70 14.47
C VAL A 383 -3.12 9.02 14.44
N PRO A 384 -2.04 9.73 14.80
CA PRO A 384 -0.73 9.12 15.05
C PRO A 384 -0.82 7.91 15.99
N HIS A 385 0.05 6.91 15.79
CA HIS A 385 -0.06 5.62 16.49
C HIS A 385 -0.04 5.74 18.03
N HIS A 386 0.68 6.74 18.57
CA HIS A 386 0.76 7.00 20.01
C HIS A 386 -0.54 7.61 20.57
N GLN A 387 -1.34 8.29 19.73
CA GLN A 387 -2.63 8.86 20.12
C GLN A 387 -3.80 7.86 19.99
N VAL A 388 -3.61 6.68 19.38
CA VAL A 388 -4.71 5.74 19.11
C VAL A 388 -5.40 5.30 20.40
N VAL A 389 -4.65 4.98 21.46
CA VAL A 389 -5.24 4.56 22.73
C VAL A 389 -6.06 5.68 23.39
N PRO A 390 -5.50 6.88 23.68
CA PRO A 390 -6.27 7.95 24.28
C PRO A 390 -7.41 8.46 23.39
N PHE A 391 -7.26 8.40 22.06
CA PHE A 391 -8.33 8.76 21.14
C PHE A 391 -9.52 7.81 21.22
N LEU A 392 -9.26 6.49 21.20
CA LEU A 392 -10.31 5.47 21.22
C LEU A 392 -10.88 5.25 22.63
N SER A 393 -10.19 5.64 23.71
CA SER A 393 -10.67 5.47 25.08
C SER A 393 -11.92 6.30 25.40
N GLY A 394 -12.26 7.30 24.58
CA GLY A 394 -13.55 7.99 24.68
C GLY A 394 -14.75 7.14 24.25
N ALA A 395 -14.54 6.05 23.51
CA ALA A 395 -15.62 5.17 23.08
C ALA A 395 -16.13 4.27 24.21
N SER A 396 -17.40 3.86 24.12
CA SER A 396 -18.01 2.94 25.07
C SER A 396 -17.62 1.48 24.78
N VAL A 397 -17.51 1.11 23.51
CA VAL A 397 -17.18 -0.26 23.07
C VAL A 397 -16.31 -0.22 21.83
N GLY A 398 -15.20 -0.96 21.83
CA GLY A 398 -14.43 -1.27 20.62
C GLY A 398 -15.03 -2.48 19.89
N VAL A 399 -15.25 -2.36 18.58
CA VAL A 399 -15.92 -3.39 17.77
C VAL A 399 -14.97 -3.94 16.70
N ILE A 400 -14.85 -5.27 16.65
CA ILE A 400 -14.19 -6.02 15.57
C ILE A 400 -15.25 -6.99 15.03
N PRO A 401 -16.04 -6.56 14.04
CA PRO A 401 -17.25 -7.28 13.61
C PRO A 401 -16.96 -8.47 12.69
#